data_AF-A0A1X0Q6H4-F1
#
_entry.id   AF-A0A1X0Q6H4-F1
#
_cell.length_a   1.000
_cell.length_b   1.000
_cell.length_c   1.000
_cell.angle_alpha   90.00
_cell.angle_beta   90.00
_cell.angle_gamma   90.00
#
_symmetry.space_group_name_H-M   'P 1'
#
loop_
_entity.id
_entity.type
_entity.pdbx_description
1 polymer ?
#
loop_
_entity_poly.entity_id
_entity_poly.type
_entity_poly.pdbx_seq_one_letter_code
_entity_poly.pdbx_strand_id
1 'polypeptide(L)'
;MVEDLNKTPKIYNEKAKNAFELIKKEIKTLPFSPNHLIHKNNKIEKLTVKLLESRKIIEAYPPLVDRPVNRRVCKVAQFEHTLYLTENGKKIVSKGEDY
;
A
#
# COMPACT_ATOMS: atom_id res chain seq x y z
N MET A 1 25.78 11.99 14.61
CA MET A 1 25.19 12.43 13.33
C MET A 1 23.81 11.79 13.25
N VAL A 2 22.75 12.57 13.46
CA VAL A 2 21.38 12.08 13.24
C VAL A 2 21.13 12.27 11.75
N GLU A 3 21.11 11.19 10.97
CA GLU A 3 20.66 11.25 9.59
C GLU A 3 19.20 11.73 9.58
N ASP A 4 18.91 12.70 8.73
CA ASP A 4 17.56 13.24 8.56
C ASP A 4 16.63 12.13 8.03
N LEU A 5 15.84 11.53 8.92
CA LEU A 5 15.00 10.36 8.67
C LEU A 5 13.98 10.58 7.53
N ASN A 6 13.73 11.83 7.15
CA ASN A 6 12.81 12.22 6.09
C ASN A 6 13.48 12.42 4.72
N LYS A 7 14.80 12.26 4.61
CA LYS A 7 15.50 12.48 3.35
C LYS A 7 15.32 11.27 2.43
N THR A 8 14.56 11.44 1.36
CA THR A 8 14.41 10.40 0.34
C THR A 8 15.80 10.03 -0.24
N PRO A 9 16.16 8.72 -0.27
CA PRO A 9 17.39 8.27 -0.89
C PRO A 9 17.49 8.72 -2.35
N LYS A 10 18.70 9.06 -2.80
CA LYS A 10 18.92 9.44 -4.20
C LYS A 10 18.66 8.25 -5.13
N ILE A 11 17.78 8.46 -6.11
CA ILE A 11 17.39 7.46 -7.12
C ILE A 11 18.19 7.72 -8.40
N TYR A 12 19.05 6.78 -8.79
CA TYR A 12 19.89 6.89 -9.99
C TYR A 12 19.30 6.16 -11.20
N ASN A 13 18.49 5.13 -10.97
CA ASN A 13 17.85 4.39 -12.06
C ASN A 13 16.66 5.19 -12.61
N GLU A 14 16.70 5.52 -13.91
CA GLU A 14 15.69 6.37 -14.54
C GLU A 14 14.28 5.75 -14.52
N LYS A 15 14.14 4.43 -14.70
CA LYS A 15 12.84 3.76 -14.58
C LYS A 15 12.26 3.92 -13.17
N ALA A 16 13.09 3.74 -12.14
CA ALA A 16 12.70 3.91 -10.74
C ALA A 16 12.34 5.36 -10.40
N LYS A 17 13.09 6.32 -10.94
CA LYS A 17 12.81 7.76 -10.77
C LYS A 17 11.46 8.12 -11.40
N ASN A 18 11.20 7.65 -12.62
CA ASN A 18 9.94 7.87 -13.31
C ASN A 18 8.75 7.25 -12.57
N ALA A 19 8.90 6.03 -12.03
CA ALA A 19 7.88 5.40 -11.21
C ALA A 19 7.63 6.18 -9.90
N PHE A 20 8.69 6.65 -9.24
CA PHE A 20 8.59 7.43 -8.00
C PHE A 20 7.91 8.79 -8.22
N GLU A 21 8.22 9.49 -9.31
CA GLU A 21 7.54 10.76 -9.64
C GLU A 21 6.06 10.54 -10.00
N LEU A 22 5.71 9.44 -10.67
CA LEU A 22 4.31 9.06 -10.86
C LEU A 22 3.60 8.83 -9.51
N ILE A 23 4.22 8.09 -8.59
CA ILE A 23 3.68 7.85 -7.25
C ILE A 23 3.43 9.18 -6.54
N LYS A 24 4.42 10.07 -6.48
CA LYS A 24 4.30 11.38 -5.82
C LYS A 24 3.18 12.24 -6.41
N LYS A 25 3.05 12.25 -7.74
CA LYS A 25 2.07 13.08 -8.43
C LYS A 25 0.65 12.54 -8.29
N GLU A 26 0.46 11.26 -8.52
CA GLU A 26 -0.86 10.66 -8.76
C GLU A 26 -1.40 9.85 -7.57
N ILE A 27 -0.52 9.23 -6.78
CA ILE A 27 -0.90 8.34 -5.68
C ILE A 27 -0.76 9.03 -4.33
N LYS A 28 0.30 9.85 -4.17
CA LYS A 28 0.65 10.58 -2.95
C LYS A 28 0.82 9.62 -1.78
N THR A 29 -0.11 9.63 -0.84
CA THR A 29 -0.08 8.83 0.39
C THR A 29 -1.07 7.68 0.38
N LEU A 30 -1.85 7.50 -0.70
CA LEU A 30 -2.78 6.38 -0.80
C LEU A 30 -2.03 5.06 -0.99
N PRO A 31 -2.49 3.95 -0.39
CA PRO A 31 -1.93 2.64 -0.64
C PRO A 31 -2.15 2.24 -2.11
N PHE A 32 -1.18 1.52 -2.67
CA PHE A 32 -1.25 1.08 -4.06
C PHE A 32 -0.66 -0.31 -4.25
N SER A 33 -1.07 -0.96 -5.34
CA SER A 33 -0.43 -2.17 -5.85
C SER A 33 0.45 -1.82 -7.06
N PRO A 34 1.46 -2.65 -7.39
CA PRO A 34 2.21 -2.48 -8.64
C PRO A 34 1.30 -2.41 -9.89
N ASN A 35 0.17 -3.13 -9.87
CA ASN A 35 -0.79 -3.13 -10.98
C ASN A 35 -1.48 -1.77 -11.15
N HIS A 36 -1.73 -1.01 -10.08
CA HIS A 36 -2.28 0.35 -10.20
C HIS A 36 -1.31 1.28 -10.96
N LEU A 37 -0.01 1.15 -10.70
CA LEU A 37 1.02 1.93 -11.40
C LEU A 37 1.16 1.50 -12.86
N ILE A 38 1.13 0.20 -13.13
CA ILE A 38 1.15 -0.34 -14.50
C ILE A 38 -0.08 0.11 -15.29
N HIS A 39 -1.25 0.15 -14.65
CA HIS A 39 -2.48 0.64 -15.28
C HIS A 39 -2.39 2.13 -15.64
N LYS A 40 -1.81 2.95 -14.76
CA LYS A 40 -1.58 4.39 -15.02
C LYS A 40 -0.47 4.63 -16.05
N ASN A 41 0.55 3.77 -16.10
CA ASN A 41 1.66 3.85 -17.05
C ASN A 41 2.23 2.45 -17.33
N ASN A 42 1.91 1.91 -18.51
CA ASN A 42 2.30 0.56 -18.92
C ASN A 42 3.82 0.35 -19.10
N LYS A 43 4.63 1.42 -19.06
CA LYS A 43 6.09 1.34 -19.06
C LYS A 43 6.68 1.01 -17.68
N ILE A 44 5.86 1.07 -16.62
CA ILE A 44 6.27 0.66 -15.28
C ILE A 44 6.28 -0.87 -15.21
N GLU A 45 7.30 -1.41 -14.59
CA GLU A 45 7.46 -2.85 -14.37
C GLU A 45 7.38 -3.16 -12.87
N LYS A 46 6.92 -4.35 -12.50
CA LYS A 46 6.88 -4.79 -11.08
C LYS A 46 8.26 -4.76 -10.43
N LEU A 47 9.32 -5.07 -11.18
CA LEU A 47 10.71 -5.02 -10.70
C LEU A 47 11.13 -3.61 -10.29
N THR A 48 10.66 -2.58 -11.00
CA THR A 48 10.92 -1.18 -10.66
C THR A 48 10.30 -0.83 -9.31
N VAL A 49 9.08 -1.30 -9.03
CA VAL A 49 8.41 -1.10 -7.74
C VAL A 49 9.17 -1.82 -6.62
N LYS A 50 9.58 -3.07 -6.86
CA LYS A 50 10.39 -3.85 -5.92
C LYS A 50 11.75 -3.21 -5.62
N LEU A 51 12.36 -2.53 -6.60
CA LEU A 51 13.59 -1.77 -6.38
C LEU A 51 13.35 -0.59 -5.42
N LEU A 52 12.26 0.18 -5.61
CA LEU A 52 11.91 1.29 -4.71
C LEU A 52 11.66 0.79 -3.28
N GLU A 53 10.94 -0.33 -3.14
CA GLU A 53 10.69 -1.03 -1.89
C GLU A 53 12.00 -1.45 -1.19
N SER A 54 12.88 -2.15 -1.91
CA SER A 54 14.16 -2.65 -1.36
C SER A 54 15.08 -1.53 -0.86
N ARG A 55 14.93 -0.32 -1.42
CA ARG A 55 15.67 0.88 -1.03
C ARG A 55 14.96 1.70 0.05
N LYS A 56 13.85 1.20 0.62
CA LYS A 56 13.02 1.87 1.64
C LYS A 56 12.52 3.25 1.20
N ILE A 57 12.34 3.45 -0.10
CA ILE A 57 11.75 4.68 -0.66
C ILE A 57 10.22 4.63 -0.55
N ILE A 58 9.65 3.42 -0.64
CA ILE A 58 8.25 3.10 -0.38
C ILE A 58 8.18 1.99 0.66
N GLU A 59 7.09 1.96 1.42
CA GLU A 59 6.85 0.95 2.45
C GLU A 59 6.04 -0.23 1.89
N ALA A 60 6.46 -1.45 2.23
CA ALA A 60 5.77 -2.66 1.84
C ALA A 60 4.75 -3.07 2.92
N TYR A 61 3.54 -3.42 2.49
CA TYR A 61 2.53 -4.05 3.34
C TYR A 61 2.29 -5.48 2.83
N PRO A 62 3.16 -6.46 3.19
CA PRO A 62 3.05 -7.83 2.69
C PRO A 62 1.82 -8.54 3.26
N PRO A 63 1.39 -9.67 2.66
CA PRO A 63 0.28 -10.45 3.19
C PRO A 63 0.51 -10.88 4.64
N LEU A 64 -0.50 -10.65 5.50
CA LEU A 64 -0.53 -11.12 6.88
C LEU A 64 -1.33 -12.44 6.93
N VAL A 65 -0.67 -13.53 7.32
CA VAL A 65 -1.24 -14.88 7.29
C VAL A 65 -1.19 -15.53 8.67
N ASP A 66 -2.25 -16.24 9.04
CA ASP A 66 -2.29 -17.01 10.29
C ASP A 66 -1.40 -18.26 10.21
N ARG A 67 -0.91 -18.74 11.35
CA ARG A 67 -0.01 -19.88 11.44
C ARG A 67 -0.77 -21.19 11.18
N PRO A 68 -0.27 -22.07 10.30
CA PRO A 68 -0.83 -23.41 10.16
C PRO A 68 -0.54 -24.23 11.41
N VAL A 69 -1.55 -24.96 11.89
CA VAL A 69 -1.42 -25.92 13.00
C VAL A 69 -1.48 -27.33 12.44
N ASN A 70 -0.49 -28.18 12.75
CA ASN A 70 -0.45 -29.60 12.33
C ASN A 70 -0.66 -29.81 10.82
N ARG A 71 -0.02 -28.98 9.97
CA ARG A 71 -0.14 -29.00 8.50
C ARG A 71 -1.57 -28.74 7.97
N ARG A 72 -2.49 -28.27 8.80
CA ARG A 72 -3.82 -27.83 8.38
C ARG A 72 -3.81 -26.33 8.09
N VAL A 73 -4.51 -25.95 7.02
CA VAL A 73 -4.71 -24.54 6.65
C VAL A 73 -5.70 -23.92 7.63
N CYS A 74 -5.29 -22.85 8.32
CA CYS A 74 -6.20 -22.06 9.14
C CYS A 74 -7.23 -21.34 8.25
N LYS A 75 -8.47 -21.21 8.72
CA LYS A 75 -9.54 -20.48 8.02
C LYS A 75 -9.80 -19.17 8.76
N VAL A 76 -9.73 -18.07 8.03
CA VAL A 76 -9.94 -16.72 8.56
C VAL A 76 -11.14 -16.11 7.82
N ALA A 77 -12.05 -15.49 8.57
CA ALA A 77 -13.15 -14.69 8.05
C ALA A 77 -13.00 -13.24 8.54
N GLN A 78 -13.46 -12.26 7.76
CA GLN A 78 -13.37 -10.84 8.07
C GLN A 78 -14.63 -10.11 7.59
N PHE A 79 -15.12 -9.18 8.42
CA PHE A 79 -16.14 -8.17 8.07
C PHE A 79 -15.60 -6.79 8.47
N GLU A 80 -15.95 -5.74 7.72
CA GLU A 80 -15.46 -4.38 7.97
C GLU A 80 -16.51 -3.31 7.65
N HIS A 81 -16.66 -2.33 8.55
CA HIS A 81 -17.40 -1.09 8.30
C HIS A 81 -16.59 0.15 8.62
N THR A 82 -16.77 1.16 7.80
CA THR A 82 -16.40 2.54 8.12
C THR A 82 -17.53 3.22 8.90
N LEU A 83 -17.17 3.84 10.03
CA LEU A 83 -18.07 4.64 10.87
C LEU A 83 -17.64 6.10 10.88
N TYR A 84 -18.61 7.00 10.93
CA TYR A 84 -18.42 8.43 11.16
C TYR A 84 -18.94 8.77 12.56
N LEU A 85 -18.05 9.28 13.43
CA LEU A 85 -18.35 9.60 14.81
C LEU A 85 -18.34 11.12 15.02
N THR A 86 -19.35 11.64 15.72
CA THR A 86 -19.51 13.05 16.05
C THR A 86 -20.09 13.20 17.45
N GLU A 87 -20.12 14.42 17.97
CA GLU A 87 -20.84 14.76 19.21
C GLU A 87 -22.33 14.40 19.14
N ASN A 88 -22.92 14.46 17.94
CA ASN A 88 -24.32 14.09 17.69
C ASN A 88 -24.56 12.57 17.61
N GLY A 89 -23.51 11.76 17.71
CA GLY A 89 -23.58 10.30 17.69
C GLY A 89 -22.78 9.64 16.58
N LYS A 90 -23.11 8.36 16.31
CA LYS A 90 -22.41 7.49 15.36
C LYS A 90 -23.25 7.21 14.12
N LYS A 91 -22.61 7.23 12.94
CA LYS A 91 -23.20 6.82 11.67
C LYS A 91 -22.35 5.72 11.03
N ILE A 92 -22.98 4.63 10.62
CA ILE A 92 -22.33 3.57 9.84
C ILE A 92 -22.47 3.96 8.36
N VAL A 93 -21.39 4.41 7.72
CA VAL A 93 -21.46 4.99 6.36
C VAL A 93 -21.36 3.96 5.25
N SER A 94 -20.95 2.75 5.58
CA SER A 94 -20.79 1.63 4.64
C SER A 94 -21.95 0.63 4.69
N LYS A 95 -23.04 0.92 5.45
CA LYS A 95 -24.19 0.02 5.66
C LYS A 95 -24.89 -0.35 4.32
N GLY A 96 -24.98 -1.64 4.00
CA GLY A 96 -25.71 -2.23 2.86
C GLY A 96 -26.75 -3.27 3.30
N GLU A 97 -27.38 -3.95 2.34
CA GLU A 97 -28.34 -5.06 2.58
C GLU A 97 -27.68 -6.45 2.48
N ASP A 98 -26.41 -6.51 2.14
CA ASP A 98 -25.65 -7.69 1.71
C ASP A 98 -24.93 -8.45 2.84
N TYR A 99 -24.98 -7.94 4.08
CA TYR A 99 -24.33 -8.52 5.26
C TYR A 99 -25.10 -8.23 6.56
#